data_AF-A0AAV2RC54-F1
#
_entry.id   AF-A0AAV2RC54-F1
#
_cell.length_a   1.000
_cell.length_b   1.000
_cell.length_c   1.000
_cell.angle_alpha   90.00
_cell.angle_beta   90.00
_cell.angle_gamma   90.00
#
_symmetry.space_group_name_H-M   'P 1'
#
loop_
_entity.id
_entity.type
_entity.pdbx_description
1 polymer ?
#
loop_
_entity_poly.entity_id
_entity_poly.type
_entity_poly.pdbx_seq_one_letter_code
_entity_poly.pdbx_strand_id
1 'polypeptide(L)'
;CISTLYCDTLKVKEFQQTLRESVGRHWLWNIFNIHLYMADMLSKYWKGQCMCPVDIFGHFLGDMLLGKEKKNHMKLSDLQARISEADVPFPLFAGLHATERSSVEFSEWVEFSPYEIGLAKYGTFMETEDFGSKFFAGKRVKKLNEFPLHYLQAVWGSAFTINLKNLITNFICTATEDIDDITSKKPCPKDEEDSVSDTNFDGSKRGVEDFAGRTSNLPMKWPSDDSEKRCSSSGWTSLVIWNFLAFFIFLLTWTSSQTTWMTWIWTSLIIWILWLIFTSSLCEGKMNKWIVSACVRIDKSYLLNLRALKPGRVYNPFRDLPFRYVFVQDQSNRERNKKDYKEDTSDKYSHGCKFQPLHKESERISVMDSGFTFCSPYPLLLRRQRSVDIFLSFDFSLRYEDLHINRSTFKQLVKAEKWAKERHIPFPPVKEKIDKYLGKKIQECYVFDSTNDAHVPVILHFPLVNNKFRQYKSPGVIRTSEEEFDFAQFSCFGKNSEFGTLKCHYDSKEFDRLAKLMEFNTLLHKDTIMQQINNFIINKRQDKHGIRKIFRWCK
;
A
#
# COMPACT_ATOMS: atom_id res chain seq x y z
N CYS A 1 -4.20 1.32 7.57
CA CYS A 1 -4.38 1.31 9.04
C CYS A 1 -3.61 2.43 9.73
N ILE A 2 -2.27 2.40 9.80
CA ILE A 2 -1.48 3.43 10.53
C ILE A 2 -1.84 4.84 10.06
N SER A 3 -1.73 5.13 8.76
CA SER A 3 -2.05 6.45 8.21
C SER A 3 -3.45 6.94 8.60
N THR A 4 -4.47 6.08 8.51
CA THR A 4 -5.87 6.43 8.79
C THR A 4 -6.10 6.65 10.29
N LEU A 5 -5.51 5.81 11.14
CA LEU A 5 -5.62 5.95 12.60
C LEU A 5 -4.96 7.24 13.09
N TYR A 6 -3.86 7.67 12.47
CA TYR A 6 -3.11 8.86 12.88
C TYR A 6 -3.66 10.16 12.29
N CYS A 7 -4.48 10.09 11.24
CA CYS A 7 -5.21 11.26 10.71
C CYS A 7 -6.26 11.79 11.72
N ASP A 8 -6.70 10.93 12.64
CA ASP A 8 -7.84 11.19 13.49
C ASP A 8 -7.48 11.09 14.98
N THR A 9 -8.16 11.86 15.80
CA THR A 9 -8.12 11.74 17.27
C THR A 9 -9.14 10.73 17.79
N LEU A 10 -9.73 9.92 16.89
CA LEU A 10 -10.76 8.95 17.23
C LEU A 10 -10.25 7.91 18.22
N LYS A 11 -11.14 7.46 19.11
CA LYS A 11 -10.86 6.31 19.96
C LYS A 11 -10.73 5.06 19.08
N VAL A 12 -9.91 4.10 19.51
CA VAL A 12 -9.63 2.86 18.73
C VAL A 12 -10.92 2.14 18.28
N LYS A 13 -11.95 2.10 19.12
CA LYS A 13 -13.24 1.49 18.78
C LYS A 13 -13.99 2.23 17.67
N GLU A 14 -13.99 3.56 17.73
CA GLU A 14 -14.62 4.40 16.69
C GLU A 14 -13.86 4.24 15.38
N PHE A 15 -12.53 4.25 15.41
CA PHE A 15 -11.70 3.97 14.25
C PHE A 15 -12.01 2.61 13.61
N GLN A 16 -12.14 1.55 14.41
CA GLN A 16 -12.49 0.21 13.90
C GLN A 16 -13.86 0.21 13.22
N GLN A 17 -14.86 0.88 13.80
CA GLN A 17 -16.19 0.99 13.22
C GLN A 17 -16.17 1.77 11.89
N THR A 18 -15.49 2.93 11.85
CA THR A 18 -15.33 3.72 10.62
C THR A 18 -14.59 2.92 9.54
N LEU A 19 -13.56 2.16 9.92
CA LEU A 19 -12.83 1.31 8.99
C LEU A 19 -13.72 0.18 8.44
N ARG A 20 -14.51 -0.46 9.31
CA ARG A 20 -15.48 -1.51 8.95
C ARG A 20 -16.48 -1.03 7.91
N GLU A 21 -17.07 0.14 8.13
CA GLU A 21 -18.01 0.76 7.17
C GLU A 21 -17.33 1.13 5.86
N SER A 22 -16.09 1.62 5.94
CA SER A 22 -15.31 2.04 4.79
C SER A 22 -14.95 0.88 3.86
N VAL A 23 -14.50 -0.25 4.42
CA VAL A 23 -14.17 -1.47 3.64
C VAL A 23 -15.41 -2.26 3.21
N GLY A 24 -16.55 -2.06 3.89
CA GLY A 24 -17.84 -2.61 3.50
C GLY A 24 -18.44 -1.98 2.25
N ARG A 25 -17.91 -0.84 1.78
CA ARG A 25 -18.30 -0.26 0.49
C ARG A 25 -17.46 -0.86 -0.62
N HIS A 26 -18.09 -1.26 -1.71
CA HIS A 26 -17.38 -1.84 -2.84
C HIS A 26 -16.58 -0.76 -3.57
N TRP A 27 -15.25 -0.76 -3.36
CA TRP A 27 -14.35 0.32 -3.77
C TRP A 27 -14.33 0.60 -5.28
N LEU A 28 -14.68 -0.39 -6.13
CA LEU A 28 -14.69 -0.22 -7.58
C LEU A 28 -15.78 0.76 -8.07
N TRP A 29 -16.82 1.05 -7.27
CA TRP A 29 -17.77 2.13 -7.58
C TRP A 29 -17.10 3.51 -7.65
N ASN A 30 -15.92 3.66 -7.06
CA ASN A 30 -15.16 4.91 -7.21
C ASN A 30 -14.70 5.15 -8.65
N ILE A 31 -14.80 4.16 -9.56
CA ILE A 31 -14.43 4.34 -10.96
C ILE A 31 -15.24 5.42 -11.67
N PHE A 32 -16.46 5.69 -11.22
CA PHE A 32 -17.29 6.79 -11.72
C PHE A 32 -16.64 8.16 -11.46
N ASN A 33 -15.77 8.27 -10.45
CA ASN A 33 -15.03 9.49 -10.12
C ASN A 33 -13.69 9.61 -10.87
N ILE A 34 -13.37 8.70 -11.80
CA ILE A 34 -12.06 8.68 -12.49
C ILE A 34 -11.73 9.99 -13.20
N HIS A 35 -12.76 10.68 -13.72
CA HIS A 35 -12.61 11.98 -14.39
C HIS A 35 -12.10 13.08 -13.42
N LEU A 36 -12.55 13.06 -12.16
CA LEU A 36 -12.07 13.96 -11.12
C LEU A 36 -10.62 13.66 -10.75
N TYR A 37 -10.27 12.37 -10.66
CA TYR A 37 -8.90 11.96 -10.36
C TYR A 37 -7.95 12.39 -11.48
N MET A 38 -8.37 12.26 -12.74
CA MET A 38 -7.60 12.74 -13.88
C MET A 38 -7.41 14.26 -13.84
N ALA A 39 -8.41 15.03 -13.43
CA ALA A 39 -8.28 16.48 -13.27
C ALA A 39 -7.25 16.85 -12.18
N ASP A 40 -7.29 16.17 -11.03
CA ASP A 40 -6.31 16.34 -9.94
C ASP A 40 -4.90 15.97 -10.39
N MET A 41 -4.75 14.84 -11.10
CA MET A 41 -3.48 14.40 -11.68
C MET A 41 -2.93 15.37 -12.72
N LEU A 42 -3.78 15.92 -13.59
CA LEU A 42 -3.37 16.95 -14.54
C LEU A 42 -2.92 18.22 -13.80
N SER A 43 -3.65 18.66 -12.76
CA SER A 43 -3.25 19.79 -11.91
C SER A 43 -1.87 19.55 -11.29
N LYS A 44 -1.62 18.34 -10.77
CA LYS A 44 -0.32 17.88 -10.26
C LYS A 44 0.77 17.97 -11.34
N TYR A 45 0.49 17.51 -12.55
CA TYR A 45 1.41 17.57 -13.68
C TYR A 45 1.77 19.00 -14.08
N TRP A 46 0.77 19.87 -14.22
CA TRP A 46 0.97 21.28 -14.55
C TRP A 46 1.78 22.03 -13.48
N LYS A 47 1.69 21.60 -12.21
CA LYS A 47 2.54 22.09 -11.10
C LYS A 47 3.98 21.56 -11.14
N GLY A 48 4.30 20.67 -12.09
CA GLY A 48 5.64 20.17 -12.38
C GLY A 48 6.00 18.84 -11.71
N GLN A 49 5.04 18.15 -11.08
CA GLN A 49 5.22 16.82 -10.50
C GLN A 49 4.90 15.70 -11.52
N CYS A 50 5.41 14.49 -11.30
CA CYS A 50 5.16 13.37 -12.20
C CYS A 50 3.76 12.75 -11.98
N MET A 51 3.11 12.36 -13.08
CA MET A 51 1.93 11.48 -13.05
C MET A 51 2.36 10.02 -13.20
N CYS A 52 1.76 9.14 -12.40
CA CYS A 52 1.98 7.70 -12.39
C CYS A 52 0.64 6.97 -12.19
N PRO A 53 0.49 5.71 -12.64
CA PRO A 53 -0.69 4.90 -12.31
C PRO A 53 -0.98 4.77 -10.81
N VAL A 54 0.06 4.89 -9.97
CA VAL A 54 -0.04 4.96 -8.50
C VAL A 54 -0.93 6.11 -8.05
N ASP A 55 -1.03 7.22 -8.79
CA ASP A 55 -1.94 8.33 -8.47
C ASP A 55 -3.41 7.90 -8.50
N ILE A 56 -3.81 7.13 -9.52
CA ILE A 56 -5.18 6.62 -9.63
C ILE A 56 -5.50 5.70 -8.44
N PHE A 57 -4.57 4.79 -8.11
CA PHE A 57 -4.72 3.92 -6.95
C PHE A 57 -4.80 4.71 -5.64
N GLY A 58 -4.00 5.77 -5.50
CA GLY A 58 -4.07 6.70 -4.38
C GLY A 58 -5.42 7.35 -4.26
N HIS A 59 -6.01 7.79 -5.36
CA HIS A 59 -7.35 8.35 -5.32
C HIS A 59 -8.41 7.34 -4.88
N PHE A 60 -8.33 6.09 -5.32
CA PHE A 60 -9.21 5.01 -4.86
C PHE A 60 -9.07 4.75 -3.35
N LEU A 61 -7.83 4.61 -2.86
CA LEU A 61 -7.55 4.41 -1.44
C LEU A 61 -8.00 5.61 -0.60
N GLY A 62 -7.80 6.83 -1.10
CA GLY A 62 -8.20 8.05 -0.41
C GLY A 62 -9.72 8.15 -0.24
N ASP A 63 -10.50 7.86 -1.29
CA ASP A 63 -11.97 7.86 -1.20
C ASP A 63 -12.47 6.77 -0.25
N MET A 64 -11.81 5.61 -0.27
CA MET A 64 -12.15 4.47 0.58
C MET A 64 -11.82 4.73 2.05
N LEU A 65 -10.60 5.18 2.38
CA LEU A 65 -10.06 5.18 3.74
C LEU A 65 -10.05 6.54 4.43
N LEU A 66 -9.95 7.64 3.68
CA LEU A 66 -9.89 9.00 4.22
C LEU A 66 -11.21 9.75 4.03
N GLY A 67 -12.01 9.35 3.05
CA GLY A 67 -13.25 10.04 2.66
C GLY A 67 -12.98 11.34 1.89
N LYS A 68 -14.03 11.86 1.24
CA LYS A 68 -13.92 12.99 0.30
C LYS A 68 -13.37 14.28 0.93
N GLU A 69 -13.71 14.54 2.19
CA GLU A 69 -13.32 15.77 2.90
C GLU A 69 -11.82 15.80 3.20
N LYS A 70 -11.26 14.68 3.70
CA LYS A 70 -9.86 14.65 4.16
C LYS A 70 -8.88 14.30 3.05
N LYS A 71 -9.31 13.49 2.08
CA LYS A 71 -8.45 12.91 1.05
C LYS A 71 -7.48 13.90 0.39
N ASN A 72 -7.97 15.07 -0.02
CA ASN A 72 -7.18 16.04 -0.78
C ASN A 72 -6.42 17.06 0.08
N HIS A 73 -6.62 17.03 1.41
CA HIS A 73 -6.02 17.99 2.34
C HIS A 73 -5.02 17.37 3.29
N MET A 74 -5.24 16.11 3.70
CA MET A 74 -4.34 15.40 4.61
C MET A 74 -3.02 15.06 3.94
N LYS A 75 -1.93 15.36 4.64
CA LYS A 75 -0.54 15.09 4.25
C LYS A 75 0.15 14.26 5.34
N LEU A 76 1.41 13.88 5.10
CA LEU A 76 2.18 13.13 6.08
C LEU A 76 2.72 14.05 7.18
N SER A 77 3.10 15.28 6.84
CA SER A 77 3.50 16.31 7.80
C SER A 77 2.38 16.65 8.80
N ASP A 78 1.11 16.64 8.39
CA ASP A 78 -0.04 16.91 9.27
C ASP A 78 -0.14 15.91 10.44
N LEU A 79 0.40 14.69 10.28
CA LEU A 79 0.43 13.69 11.35
C LEU A 79 1.33 14.10 12.53
N GLN A 80 2.21 15.10 12.36
CA GLN A 80 3.03 15.65 13.45
C GLN A 80 2.19 16.15 14.62
N ALA A 81 1.02 16.75 14.34
CA ALA A 81 0.12 17.23 15.37
C ALA A 81 -0.32 16.10 16.32
N ARG A 82 -0.57 14.90 15.77
CA ARG A 82 -1.02 13.73 16.55
C ARG A 82 0.07 13.16 17.47
N ILE A 83 1.33 13.35 17.13
CA ILE A 83 2.48 12.75 17.84
C ILE A 83 3.28 13.75 18.66
N SER A 84 2.92 15.03 18.61
CA SER A 84 3.63 16.15 19.26
C SER A 84 3.78 15.97 20.77
N GLU A 85 2.77 15.40 21.42
CA GLU A 85 2.73 15.14 22.87
C GLU A 85 3.32 13.76 23.25
N ALA A 86 3.76 12.97 22.28
CA ALA A 86 4.27 11.61 22.47
C ALA A 86 3.33 10.66 23.26
N ASP A 87 2.01 10.87 23.17
CA ASP A 87 0.95 10.04 23.76
C ASP A 87 0.69 8.75 22.97
N VAL A 88 1.15 8.70 21.71
CA VAL A 88 1.05 7.56 20.80
C VAL A 88 2.44 7.16 20.26
N PRO A 89 2.62 5.90 19.83
CA PRO A 89 3.87 5.47 19.21
C PRO A 89 4.26 6.30 17.97
N PHE A 90 5.55 6.41 17.69
CA PHE A 90 6.03 7.12 16.50
C PHE A 90 5.74 6.32 15.22
N PRO A 91 4.97 6.84 14.24
CA PRO A 91 4.62 6.11 13.04
C PRO A 91 5.76 6.11 12.03
N LEU A 92 6.07 4.93 11.49
CA LEU A 92 7.07 4.73 10.46
C LEU A 92 6.46 3.96 9.29
N PHE A 93 6.74 4.41 8.07
CA PHE A 93 6.28 3.77 6.84
C PHE A 93 7.48 3.44 5.95
N ALA A 94 7.39 2.31 5.26
CA ALA A 94 8.48 1.80 4.44
C ALA A 94 8.13 1.90 2.96
N GLY A 95 9.04 2.48 2.19
CA GLY A 95 9.09 2.32 0.75
C GLY A 95 10.42 1.70 0.32
N LEU A 96 10.50 1.36 -0.95
CA LEU A 96 11.68 0.77 -1.54
C LEU A 96 12.08 1.59 -2.77
N HIS A 97 13.27 2.14 -2.74
CA HIS A 97 13.89 2.74 -3.91
C HIS A 97 14.40 1.63 -4.83
N ALA A 98 13.89 1.62 -6.06
CA ALA A 98 14.28 0.71 -7.12
C ALA A 98 15.05 1.45 -8.21
N THR A 99 16.13 0.85 -8.71
CA THR A 99 16.80 1.30 -9.93
C THR A 99 16.64 0.27 -11.03
N GLU A 100 16.75 0.69 -12.30
CA GLU A 100 16.63 -0.18 -13.48
C GLU A 100 17.67 -1.31 -13.51
N ARG A 101 18.81 -1.14 -12.81
CA ARG A 101 19.95 -2.06 -12.81
C ARG A 101 20.10 -2.88 -11.51
N SER A 102 19.29 -2.59 -10.50
CA SER A 102 19.36 -3.28 -9.20
C SER A 102 18.43 -4.48 -9.18
N SER A 103 18.95 -5.64 -8.78
CA SER A 103 18.05 -6.72 -8.35
C SER A 103 17.27 -6.25 -7.11
N VAL A 104 16.08 -6.80 -6.90
CA VAL A 104 15.24 -6.48 -5.74
C VAL A 104 16.00 -6.72 -4.42
N GLU A 105 16.94 -7.65 -4.39
CA GLU A 105 17.79 -7.94 -3.22
C GLU A 105 18.72 -6.76 -2.84
N PHE A 106 19.04 -5.87 -3.78
CA PHE A 106 19.89 -4.70 -3.58
C PHE A 106 19.14 -3.37 -3.56
N SER A 107 17.81 -3.40 -3.61
CA SER A 107 17.00 -2.19 -3.49
C SER A 107 17.13 -1.53 -2.11
N GLU A 108 16.91 -0.22 -2.07
CA GLU A 108 17.23 0.60 -0.89
C GLU A 108 15.97 0.99 -0.13
N TRP A 109 16.00 0.82 1.18
CA TRP A 109 14.84 1.10 2.02
C TRP A 109 14.72 2.61 2.24
N VAL A 110 13.59 3.16 1.79
CA VAL A 110 13.19 4.54 2.03
C VAL A 110 12.30 4.55 3.27
N GLU A 111 12.70 5.31 4.26
CA GLU A 111 11.96 5.52 5.48
C GLU A 111 11.11 6.78 5.35
N PHE A 112 9.87 6.70 5.81
CA PHE A 112 8.94 7.81 5.86
C PHE A 112 8.44 7.98 7.30
N SER A 113 8.46 9.21 7.78
CA SER A 113 7.87 9.63 9.05
C SER A 113 7.18 10.98 8.88
N PRO A 114 6.40 11.44 9.88
CA PRO A 114 5.83 12.77 9.82
C PRO A 114 6.87 13.91 9.75
N TYR A 115 8.08 13.70 10.27
CA TYR A 115 9.14 14.72 10.30
C TYR A 115 10.12 14.64 9.12
N GLU A 116 10.57 13.43 8.79
CA GLU A 116 11.59 13.23 7.78
C GLU A 116 11.33 12.03 6.87
N ILE A 117 11.84 12.11 5.64
CA ILE A 117 11.87 11.04 4.65
C ILE A 117 13.31 10.87 4.15
N GLY A 118 13.79 9.64 4.04
CA GLY A 118 15.17 9.45 3.61
C GLY A 118 15.65 8.01 3.51
N LEU A 119 16.95 7.89 3.20
CA LEU A 119 17.66 6.62 3.10
C LEU A 119 18.60 6.50 4.29
N ALA A 120 18.18 5.72 5.29
CA ALA A 120 18.99 5.49 6.48
C ALA A 120 20.40 5.02 6.13
N LYS A 121 20.55 4.12 5.13
CA LYS A 121 21.82 3.57 4.63
C LYS A 121 22.89 4.65 4.38
N TYR A 122 22.48 5.85 3.95
CA TYR A 122 23.35 6.98 3.64
C TYR A 122 23.30 8.09 4.69
N GLY A 123 22.50 7.92 5.75
CA GLY A 123 22.23 8.96 6.74
C GLY A 123 21.65 10.23 6.11
N THR A 124 20.98 10.12 4.97
CA THR A 124 20.50 11.28 4.20
C THR A 124 18.98 11.33 4.25
N PHE A 125 18.48 12.40 4.85
CA PHE A 125 17.07 12.67 5.09
C PHE A 125 16.75 14.10 4.69
N MET A 126 15.47 14.33 4.41
CA MET A 126 14.89 15.66 4.16
C MET A 126 13.61 15.80 4.97
N GLU A 127 13.16 17.04 5.16
CA GLU A 127 11.84 17.32 5.73
C GLU A 127 10.76 16.64 4.89
N THR A 128 9.73 16.10 5.56
CA THR A 128 8.64 15.38 4.89
C THR A 128 7.95 16.20 3.80
N GLU A 129 7.76 17.51 4.03
CA GLU A 129 7.17 18.44 3.07
C GLU A 129 7.96 18.58 1.77
N ASP A 130 9.27 18.32 1.82
CA ASP A 130 10.16 18.48 0.69
C ASP A 130 10.20 17.24 -0.21
N PHE A 131 9.62 16.12 0.22
CA PHE A 131 9.59 14.92 -0.60
C PHE A 131 8.85 15.15 -1.92
N GLY A 132 9.57 14.99 -3.03
CA GLY A 132 9.10 15.30 -4.38
C GLY A 132 9.53 16.68 -4.89
N SER A 133 10.16 17.52 -4.09
CA SER A 133 10.81 18.76 -4.55
C SER A 133 12.09 18.48 -5.33
N LYS A 134 12.59 19.47 -6.08
CA LYS A 134 13.86 19.33 -6.82
C LYS A 134 15.05 19.67 -5.91
N PHE A 135 16.03 18.78 -5.88
CA PHE A 135 17.30 18.99 -5.20
C PHE A 135 18.48 18.92 -6.17
N PHE A 136 19.58 19.57 -5.79
CA PHE A 136 20.87 19.46 -6.46
C PHE A 136 21.97 19.69 -5.43
N ALA A 137 22.92 18.76 -5.33
CA ALA A 137 24.04 18.82 -4.40
C ALA A 137 23.60 19.12 -2.94
N GLY A 138 22.50 18.50 -2.50
CA GLY A 138 21.96 18.65 -1.15
C GLY A 138 21.17 19.93 -0.88
N LYS A 139 21.04 20.83 -1.88
CA LYS A 139 20.24 22.05 -1.75
C LYS A 139 18.90 21.90 -2.48
N ARG A 140 17.83 22.36 -1.85
CA ARG A 140 16.49 22.44 -2.46
C ARG A 140 16.47 23.54 -3.52
N VAL A 141 16.43 23.16 -4.79
CA VAL A 141 16.44 24.08 -5.95
C VAL A 141 15.04 24.60 -6.25
N LYS A 142 14.02 23.75 -6.09
CA LYS A 142 12.61 24.13 -6.31
C LYS A 142 11.73 23.37 -5.32
N LYS A 143 11.08 24.10 -4.41
CA LYS A 143 10.03 23.55 -3.54
C LYS A 143 8.78 23.27 -4.40
N LEU A 144 8.28 22.04 -4.31
CA LEU A 144 6.98 21.62 -4.84
C LEU A 144 6.05 21.38 -3.66
N ASN A 145 4.75 21.30 -3.93
CA ASN A 145 3.78 20.99 -2.88
C ASN A 145 3.98 19.57 -2.37
N GLU A 146 3.87 19.39 -1.05
CA GLU A 146 3.85 18.06 -0.45
C GLU A 146 2.73 17.20 -1.08
N PHE A 147 3.03 15.93 -1.32
CA PHE A 147 2.03 15.01 -1.83
C PHE A 147 0.92 14.77 -0.80
N PRO A 148 -0.34 14.61 -1.24
CA PRO A 148 -1.40 14.21 -0.35
C PRO A 148 -1.11 12.80 0.21
N LEU A 149 -1.58 12.53 1.43
CA LEU A 149 -1.31 11.29 2.14
C LEU A 149 -1.76 10.05 1.34
N HIS A 150 -2.86 10.16 0.59
CA HIS A 150 -3.37 9.06 -0.24
C HIS A 150 -2.41 8.66 -1.37
N TYR A 151 -1.60 9.58 -1.87
CA TYR A 151 -0.54 9.27 -2.83
C TYR A 151 0.53 8.40 -2.17
N LEU A 152 0.97 8.76 -0.97
CA LEU A 152 1.96 7.98 -0.22
C LEU A 152 1.43 6.60 0.18
N GLN A 153 0.15 6.51 0.58
CA GLN A 153 -0.52 5.22 0.82
C GLN A 153 -0.43 4.30 -0.42
N ALA A 154 -0.64 4.86 -1.61
CA ALA A 154 -0.53 4.10 -2.85
C ALA A 154 0.90 3.76 -3.24
N VAL A 155 1.89 4.60 -2.91
CA VAL A 155 3.32 4.26 -3.07
C VAL A 155 3.70 3.09 -2.16
N TRP A 156 3.29 3.13 -0.89
CA TRP A 156 3.58 2.06 0.08
C TRP A 156 2.86 0.75 -0.24
N GLY A 157 1.69 0.81 -0.89
CA GLY A 157 0.92 -0.34 -1.36
C GLY A 157 1.00 -0.56 -2.88
N SER A 158 2.06 -0.10 -3.55
CA SER A 158 2.08 -0.05 -5.01
C SER A 158 2.04 -1.44 -5.67
N ALA A 159 2.24 -2.54 -4.94
CA ALA A 159 2.10 -3.90 -5.47
C ALA A 159 0.70 -4.16 -6.05
N PHE A 160 -0.33 -3.52 -5.50
CA PHE A 160 -1.71 -3.60 -6.00
C PHE A 160 -1.89 -2.97 -7.38
N THR A 161 -1.02 -2.02 -7.76
CA THR A 161 -1.13 -1.34 -9.06
C THR A 161 -0.84 -2.26 -10.25
N ILE A 162 -0.12 -3.37 -10.03
CA ILE A 162 0.22 -4.36 -11.09
C ILE A 162 -1.05 -4.97 -11.69
N ASN A 163 -2.02 -5.31 -10.84
CA ASN A 163 -3.26 -5.97 -11.27
C ASN A 163 -4.44 -4.99 -11.39
N LEU A 164 -4.20 -3.70 -11.15
CA LEU A 164 -5.25 -2.68 -11.12
C LEU A 164 -6.00 -2.62 -12.45
N LYS A 165 -5.30 -2.76 -13.58
CA LYS A 165 -5.94 -2.85 -14.90
C LYS A 165 -6.91 -4.01 -14.98
N ASN A 166 -6.48 -5.22 -14.66
CA ASN A 166 -7.30 -6.42 -14.77
C ASN A 166 -8.50 -6.35 -13.83
N LEU A 167 -8.31 -5.85 -12.60
CA LEU A 167 -9.38 -5.63 -11.63
C LEU A 167 -10.43 -4.64 -12.15
N ILE A 168 -9.99 -3.51 -12.70
CA ILE A 168 -10.87 -2.50 -13.28
C ILE A 168 -11.60 -3.05 -14.50
N THR A 169 -10.89 -3.72 -15.42
CA THR A 169 -11.48 -4.28 -16.64
C THR A 169 -12.52 -5.34 -16.31
N ASN A 170 -12.21 -6.27 -15.40
CA ASN A 170 -13.15 -7.31 -15.00
C ASN A 170 -14.41 -6.72 -14.37
N PHE A 171 -14.26 -5.74 -13.46
CA PHE A 171 -15.41 -5.08 -12.84
C PHE A 171 -16.29 -4.35 -13.85
N ILE A 172 -15.67 -3.64 -14.79
CA ILE A 172 -16.39 -2.98 -15.87
C ILE A 172 -17.17 -4.01 -16.69
N CYS A 173 -16.53 -5.12 -17.09
CA CYS A 173 -17.18 -6.17 -17.87
C CYS A 173 -18.40 -6.77 -17.14
N THR A 174 -18.23 -7.15 -15.87
CA THR A 174 -19.34 -7.70 -15.06
C THR A 174 -20.47 -6.70 -14.87
N ALA A 175 -20.13 -5.45 -14.56
CA ALA A 175 -21.13 -4.39 -14.39
C ALA A 175 -21.87 -4.05 -15.69
N THR A 176 -21.27 -4.31 -16.86
CA THR A 176 -21.94 -4.15 -18.15
C THR A 176 -22.79 -5.35 -18.55
N GLU A 177 -22.36 -6.58 -18.22
CA GLU A 177 -23.12 -7.82 -18.47
C GLU A 177 -24.43 -7.84 -17.64
N ASP A 178 -24.37 -7.45 -16.36
CA ASP A 178 -25.55 -7.33 -15.49
C ASP A 178 -26.57 -6.30 -16.00
N ILE A 179 -26.15 -5.30 -16.79
CA ILE A 179 -27.03 -4.27 -17.37
C ILE A 179 -27.70 -4.78 -18.65
N ASP A 180 -27.00 -5.57 -19.46
CA ASP A 180 -27.55 -6.15 -20.68
C ASP A 180 -28.63 -7.22 -20.33
N ASP A 181 -28.44 -7.99 -19.24
CA ASP A 181 -29.40 -9.03 -18.79
C ASP A 181 -30.69 -8.44 -18.18
N ILE A 182 -30.64 -7.24 -17.59
CA ILE A 182 -31.82 -6.50 -17.09
C ILE A 182 -32.64 -5.89 -18.24
N THR A 183 -32.01 -5.62 -19.39
CA THR A 183 -32.67 -5.00 -20.55
C THR A 183 -33.20 -6.00 -21.58
N SER A 184 -32.86 -7.30 -21.46
CA SER A 184 -33.32 -8.36 -22.37
C SER A 184 -34.27 -9.39 -21.74
N LYS A 185 -35.41 -8.96 -21.18
CA LYS A 185 -36.60 -9.84 -21.11
C LYS A 185 -37.44 -9.71 -22.38
N LYS A 186 -37.10 -10.51 -23.39
CA LYS A 186 -38.01 -10.97 -24.46
C LYS A 186 -37.77 -12.47 -24.71
N PRO A 187 -38.82 -13.29 -24.94
CA PRO A 187 -38.67 -14.74 -25.02
C PRO A 187 -38.36 -15.27 -26.43
N CYS A 188 -37.65 -16.42 -26.45
CA CYS A 188 -37.54 -17.47 -27.49
C CYS A 188 -36.64 -17.21 -28.73
N PRO A 189 -36.17 -18.26 -29.46
CA PRO A 189 -36.48 -19.71 -29.37
C PRO A 189 -35.25 -20.65 -29.17
N LYS A 190 -35.58 -21.94 -29.04
CA LYS A 190 -34.69 -23.10 -28.91
C LYS A 190 -34.01 -23.48 -30.23
N ASP A 191 -32.95 -24.26 -30.06
CA ASP A 191 -32.29 -25.20 -30.98
C ASP A 191 -31.33 -24.60 -32.04
N GLU A 192 -30.02 -24.83 -31.85
CA GLU A 192 -29.28 -25.83 -32.63
C GLU A 192 -27.91 -26.09 -31.98
N GLU A 193 -27.66 -27.37 -31.71
CA GLU A 193 -26.39 -27.92 -31.24
C GLU A 193 -25.34 -27.78 -32.34
N ASP A 194 -24.11 -27.41 -31.98
CA ASP A 194 -22.95 -27.95 -32.67
C ASP A 194 -21.74 -28.13 -31.75
N SER A 195 -21.10 -29.26 -31.99
CA SER A 195 -20.26 -30.05 -31.11
C SER A 195 -18.77 -29.62 -30.93
N VAL A 196 -18.23 -29.97 -29.75
CA VAL A 196 -16.84 -30.44 -29.47
C VAL A 196 -15.69 -29.42 -29.37
N SER A 197 -15.17 -29.19 -28.15
CA SER A 197 -14.04 -29.97 -27.60
C SER A 197 -13.60 -29.46 -26.22
N ASP A 198 -13.52 -30.40 -25.28
CA ASP A 198 -13.03 -30.22 -23.92
C ASP A 198 -11.60 -29.68 -23.86
N THR A 199 -11.42 -28.49 -23.29
CA THR A 199 -10.20 -28.17 -22.56
C THR A 199 -10.56 -27.54 -21.22
N ASN A 200 -10.44 -28.35 -20.17
CA ASN A 200 -10.58 -27.97 -18.77
C ASN A 200 -9.67 -26.77 -18.42
N PHE A 201 -10.27 -25.61 -18.18
CA PHE A 201 -9.58 -24.41 -17.71
C PHE A 201 -9.58 -24.38 -16.17
N ASP A 202 -8.62 -25.09 -15.55
CA ASP A 202 -8.32 -24.98 -14.10
C ASP A 202 -7.59 -23.65 -13.81
N GLY A 203 -8.37 -22.57 -13.76
CA GLY A 203 -7.93 -21.19 -13.59
C GLY A 203 -7.88 -20.70 -12.14
N SER A 204 -7.49 -21.53 -11.17
CA SER A 204 -7.42 -21.11 -9.75
C SER A 204 -6.11 -21.49 -9.03
N LYS A 205 -5.20 -22.24 -9.66
CA LYS A 205 -4.05 -22.85 -8.95
C LYS A 205 -2.68 -22.19 -9.15
N ARG A 206 -2.53 -21.08 -9.89
CA ARG A 206 -1.19 -20.57 -10.28
C ARG A 206 -0.93 -19.06 -10.11
N GLY A 207 -1.72 -18.37 -9.28
CA GLY A 207 -1.70 -16.90 -9.22
C GLY A 207 -0.65 -16.25 -8.30
N VAL A 208 -0.21 -16.91 -7.21
CA VAL A 208 0.59 -16.21 -6.18
C VAL A 208 1.87 -16.94 -5.77
N GLU A 209 1.95 -18.27 -5.87
CA GLU A 209 3.21 -19.02 -5.66
C GLU A 209 4.31 -18.55 -6.64
N ASP A 210 3.90 -18.28 -7.88
CA ASP A 210 4.76 -17.92 -9.01
C ASP A 210 5.25 -16.47 -8.98
N PHE A 211 4.70 -15.61 -8.11
CA PHE A 211 4.99 -14.17 -8.14
C PHE A 211 6.39 -13.82 -7.60
N ALA A 212 6.88 -14.57 -6.61
CA ALA A 212 8.24 -14.42 -6.09
C ALA A 212 9.26 -15.30 -6.83
N GLY A 213 8.81 -16.33 -7.56
CA GLY A 213 9.66 -17.28 -8.27
C GLY A 213 9.93 -16.92 -9.74
N ARG A 214 8.98 -16.29 -10.45
CA ARG A 214 9.16 -15.88 -11.85
C ARG A 214 9.84 -14.52 -12.03
N THR A 215 9.83 -13.67 -11.00
CA THR A 215 10.47 -12.34 -11.05
C THR A 215 12.00 -12.40 -10.99
N SER A 216 12.60 -13.55 -10.66
CA SER A 216 14.05 -13.74 -10.73
C SER A 216 14.58 -13.97 -12.14
N ASN A 217 13.74 -14.35 -13.11
CA ASN A 217 14.17 -14.79 -14.45
C ASN A 217 13.48 -14.08 -15.63
N LEU A 218 12.70 -13.01 -15.42
CA LEU A 218 12.17 -12.19 -16.52
C LEU A 218 13.16 -11.07 -16.87
N PRO A 219 13.61 -10.95 -18.14
CA PRO A 219 14.40 -9.80 -18.55
C PRO A 219 13.49 -8.56 -18.53
N MET A 220 13.71 -7.70 -17.53
CA MET A 220 12.98 -6.46 -17.32
C MET A 220 13.40 -5.43 -18.38
N LYS A 221 12.71 -5.39 -19.52
CA LYS A 221 12.94 -4.39 -20.57
C LYS A 221 12.07 -3.16 -20.32
N TRP A 222 12.69 -2.06 -19.90
CA TRP A 222 12.08 -0.74 -19.76
C TRP A 222 12.13 0.02 -21.09
N PRO A 223 11.09 0.77 -21.49
CA PRO A 223 11.17 1.67 -22.64
C PRO A 223 12.10 2.85 -22.33
N SER A 224 12.96 3.22 -23.29
CA SER A 224 13.85 4.38 -23.20
C SER A 224 13.09 5.71 -23.25
N ASP A 225 13.49 6.64 -22.38
CA ASP A 225 13.02 8.03 -22.31
C ASP A 225 13.44 8.79 -23.58
N ASP A 226 12.60 8.80 -24.62
CA ASP A 226 12.68 9.79 -25.69
C ASP A 226 11.31 10.02 -26.35
N SER A 227 10.96 11.29 -26.53
CA SER A 227 9.81 11.88 -27.25
C SER A 227 8.58 12.39 -26.43
N GLU A 228 8.75 13.55 -25.80
CA GLU A 228 7.63 14.46 -25.48
C GLU A 228 7.28 15.32 -26.72
N LYS A 229 6.22 14.95 -27.46
CA LYS A 229 5.64 15.84 -28.49
C LYS A 229 4.40 16.55 -27.96
N ARG A 230 4.46 17.88 -28.04
CA ARG A 230 3.44 18.86 -27.65
C ARG A 230 2.24 18.79 -28.61
N CYS A 231 1.02 18.59 -28.09
CA CYS A 231 -0.20 18.54 -28.90
C CYS A 231 -0.98 19.86 -28.76
N SER A 232 -1.30 20.51 -29.88
CA SER A 232 -2.06 21.76 -29.95
C SER A 232 -3.57 21.52 -29.86
N SER A 233 -4.25 22.30 -29.03
CA SER A 233 -5.70 22.27 -28.84
C SER A 233 -6.42 23.20 -29.82
N SER A 234 -7.32 22.66 -30.65
CA SER A 234 -8.38 23.43 -31.29
C SER A 234 -9.56 22.51 -31.62
N GLY A 235 -10.76 22.80 -31.11
CA GLY A 235 -11.97 22.17 -31.66
C GLY A 235 -13.21 21.99 -30.78
N TRP A 236 -13.31 22.55 -29.56
CA TRP A 236 -14.49 22.27 -28.70
C TRP A 236 -15.23 23.48 -28.12
N THR A 237 -14.87 24.71 -28.48
CA THR A 237 -15.55 25.92 -27.97
C THR A 237 -16.78 26.36 -28.78
N SER A 238 -17.04 25.77 -29.96
CA SER A 238 -18.08 26.27 -30.86
C SER A 238 -19.48 25.69 -30.65
N LEU A 239 -19.64 24.52 -30.01
CA LEU A 239 -20.94 23.83 -29.98
C LEU A 239 -21.84 24.22 -28.80
N VAL A 240 -21.25 24.71 -27.71
CA VAL A 240 -21.99 25.08 -26.49
C VAL A 240 -22.64 26.45 -26.61
N ILE A 241 -22.03 27.36 -27.38
CA ILE A 241 -22.50 28.74 -27.56
C ILE A 241 -23.76 28.80 -28.44
N TRP A 242 -23.88 27.93 -29.45
CA TRP A 242 -25.05 27.91 -30.35
C TRP A 242 -26.32 27.38 -29.69
N ASN A 243 -26.21 26.42 -28.76
CA ASN A 243 -27.37 25.88 -28.04
C ASN A 243 -27.97 26.89 -27.04
N PHE A 244 -27.14 27.74 -26.43
CA PHE A 244 -27.63 28.80 -25.53
C PHE A 244 -28.34 29.94 -26.27
N LEU A 245 -27.92 30.26 -27.50
CA LEU A 245 -28.54 31.31 -28.30
C LEU A 245 -29.94 30.91 -28.81
N ALA A 246 -30.12 29.65 -29.21
CA ALA A 246 -31.40 29.13 -29.69
C ALA A 246 -32.47 29.08 -28.58
N PHE A 247 -32.07 28.77 -27.34
CA PHE A 247 -32.99 28.73 -26.19
C PHE A 247 -33.47 30.14 -25.79
N PHE A 248 -32.61 31.15 -25.92
CA PHE A 248 -32.94 32.53 -25.59
C PHE A 248 -33.90 33.18 -26.60
N ILE A 249 -33.79 32.81 -27.89
CA ILE A 249 -34.68 33.30 -28.95
C ILE A 249 -36.10 32.72 -28.80
N PHE A 250 -36.22 31.46 -28.37
CA PHE A 250 -37.52 30.81 -28.17
C PHE A 250 -38.32 31.40 -27.00
N LEU A 251 -37.63 31.87 -25.96
CA LEU A 251 -38.24 32.51 -24.79
C LEU A 251 -38.78 33.93 -25.07
N LEU A 252 -38.25 34.62 -26.09
CA LEU A 252 -38.67 35.98 -26.43
C LEU A 252 -39.93 36.06 -27.30
N THR A 253 -40.38 34.95 -27.90
CA THR A 253 -41.54 34.93 -28.81
C THR A 253 -42.85 34.46 -28.19
N TRP A 254 -42.91 34.23 -26.87
CA TRP A 254 -44.11 33.65 -26.25
C TRP A 254 -44.86 34.65 -25.36
N THR A 255 -45.68 35.49 -25.98
CA THR A 255 -46.78 36.19 -25.31
C THR A 255 -48.04 36.10 -26.15
N SER A 256 -48.99 35.24 -25.74
CA SER A 256 -50.44 35.44 -25.84
C SER A 256 -51.16 34.09 -25.97
N SER A 257 -51.63 33.55 -24.85
CA SER A 257 -53.01 33.04 -24.70
C SER A 257 -53.13 32.36 -23.34
N GLN A 258 -53.86 33.00 -22.43
CA GLN A 258 -54.21 32.49 -21.11
C GLN A 258 -55.36 31.49 -21.25
N THR A 259 -55.10 30.21 -20.98
CA THR A 259 -56.02 29.22 -20.32
C THR A 259 -55.52 27.76 -20.41
N THR A 260 -54.20 27.50 -20.51
CA THR A 260 -53.64 26.13 -20.42
C THR A 260 -52.42 26.03 -19.52
N TRP A 261 -52.14 27.03 -18.68
CA TRP A 261 -50.89 27.11 -17.92
C TRP A 261 -50.70 25.96 -16.93
N MET A 262 -51.77 25.49 -16.28
CA MET A 262 -51.72 24.36 -15.34
C MET A 262 -51.45 23.04 -16.05
N THR A 263 -52.11 22.75 -17.17
CA THR A 263 -51.86 21.51 -17.92
C THR A 263 -50.47 21.51 -18.55
N TRP A 264 -49.94 22.66 -18.98
CA TRP A 264 -48.57 22.81 -19.47
C TRP A 264 -47.52 22.63 -18.38
N ILE A 265 -47.74 23.12 -17.16
CA ILE A 265 -46.82 22.91 -16.04
C ILE A 265 -46.78 21.42 -15.69
N TRP A 266 -47.93 20.74 -15.60
CA TRP A 266 -47.97 19.31 -15.29
C TRP A 266 -47.39 18.45 -16.42
N THR A 267 -47.66 18.75 -17.69
CA THR A 267 -47.06 18.00 -18.80
C THR A 267 -45.56 18.27 -18.93
N SER A 268 -45.11 19.51 -18.70
CA SER A 268 -43.67 19.83 -18.71
C SER A 268 -42.94 19.20 -17.53
N LEU A 269 -43.57 19.15 -16.35
CA LEU A 269 -43.02 18.46 -15.17
C LEU A 269 -42.94 16.95 -15.41
N ILE A 270 -43.98 16.34 -15.99
CA ILE A 270 -44.00 14.91 -16.34
C ILE A 270 -42.99 14.61 -17.44
N ILE A 271 -42.88 15.43 -18.48
CA ILE A 271 -41.87 15.28 -19.53
C ILE A 271 -40.47 15.48 -18.97
N TRP A 272 -40.27 16.41 -18.04
CA TRP A 272 -38.98 16.62 -17.37
C TRP A 272 -38.61 15.48 -16.43
N ILE A 273 -39.57 14.91 -15.69
CA ILE A 273 -39.38 13.72 -14.85
C ILE A 273 -39.12 12.49 -15.72
N LEU A 274 -39.88 12.27 -16.80
CA LEU A 274 -39.67 11.19 -17.75
C LEU A 274 -38.34 11.37 -18.50
N TRP A 275 -37.95 12.61 -18.83
CA TRP A 275 -36.64 12.92 -19.40
C TRP A 275 -35.53 12.71 -18.37
N LEU A 276 -35.72 13.01 -17.09
CA LEU A 276 -34.77 12.70 -16.02
C LEU A 276 -34.63 11.18 -15.79
N ILE A 277 -35.72 10.42 -15.84
CA ILE A 277 -35.71 8.96 -15.70
C ILE A 277 -35.10 8.31 -16.95
N PHE A 278 -35.43 8.82 -18.13
CA PHE A 278 -34.90 8.31 -19.41
C PHE A 278 -33.45 8.72 -19.59
N THR A 279 -33.05 9.93 -19.18
CA THR A 279 -31.64 10.34 -19.16
C THR A 279 -30.87 9.72 -18.02
N SER A 280 -31.44 9.39 -16.87
CA SER A 280 -30.72 8.60 -15.85
C SER A 280 -30.45 7.19 -16.36
N SER A 281 -31.44 6.54 -16.99
CA SER A 281 -31.31 5.18 -17.55
C SER A 281 -30.40 5.12 -18.79
N LEU A 282 -30.52 6.08 -19.74
CA LEU A 282 -29.62 6.17 -20.89
C LEU A 282 -28.24 6.75 -20.55
N CYS A 283 -28.13 7.65 -19.58
CA CYS A 283 -26.83 8.11 -19.10
C CYS A 283 -26.15 7.01 -18.33
N GLU A 284 -26.80 6.19 -17.51
CA GLU A 284 -26.11 5.06 -16.87
C GLU A 284 -25.51 4.12 -17.92
N GLY A 285 -26.27 3.71 -18.95
CA GLY A 285 -25.75 2.88 -20.03
C GLY A 285 -24.68 3.55 -20.92
N LYS A 286 -24.84 4.83 -21.29
CA LYS A 286 -23.86 5.57 -22.13
C LYS A 286 -22.64 6.07 -21.34
N MET A 287 -22.81 6.44 -20.08
CA MET A 287 -21.75 6.83 -19.15
C MET A 287 -20.90 5.63 -18.81
N ASN A 288 -21.49 4.43 -18.65
CA ASN A 288 -20.73 3.19 -18.54
C ASN A 288 -19.89 2.96 -19.80
N LYS A 289 -20.47 3.01 -21.01
CA LYS A 289 -19.69 2.91 -22.27
C LYS A 289 -18.63 4.01 -22.45
N TRP A 290 -18.89 5.23 -21.98
CA TRP A 290 -17.93 6.33 -22.03
C TRP A 290 -16.80 6.17 -21.01
N ILE A 291 -17.09 5.71 -19.79
CA ILE A 291 -16.10 5.36 -18.76
C ILE A 291 -15.24 4.18 -19.23
N VAL A 292 -15.85 3.14 -19.80
CA VAL A 292 -15.12 2.04 -20.45
C VAL A 292 -14.21 2.58 -21.55
N SER A 293 -14.74 3.43 -22.44
CA SER A 293 -13.96 4.05 -23.51
C SER A 293 -12.86 4.98 -22.96
N ALA A 294 -13.10 5.69 -21.87
CA ALA A 294 -12.12 6.56 -21.21
C ALA A 294 -11.01 5.73 -20.54
N CYS A 295 -11.34 4.68 -19.80
CA CYS A 295 -10.36 3.75 -19.21
C CYS A 295 -9.53 3.03 -20.29
N VAL A 296 -10.16 2.59 -21.39
CA VAL A 296 -9.47 1.99 -22.54
C VAL A 296 -8.62 3.02 -23.30
N ARG A 297 -9.07 4.28 -23.41
CA ARG A 297 -8.27 5.38 -23.98
C ARG A 297 -7.11 5.78 -23.08
N ILE A 298 -7.25 5.68 -21.76
CA ILE A 298 -6.17 5.87 -20.78
C ILE A 298 -5.09 4.80 -20.98
N ASP A 299 -5.46 3.52 -21.18
CA ASP A 299 -4.50 2.44 -21.52
C ASP A 299 -3.76 2.69 -22.85
N LYS A 300 -4.41 3.35 -23.81
CA LYS A 300 -3.81 3.74 -25.11
C LYS A 300 -3.01 5.03 -25.05
N SER A 301 -3.15 5.83 -24.00
CA SER A 301 -2.30 7.01 -23.78
C SER A 301 -0.94 6.56 -23.25
N TYR A 302 0.15 6.87 -23.95
CA TYR A 302 1.52 6.53 -23.54
C TYR A 302 1.84 6.99 -22.09
N LEU A 303 1.20 8.08 -21.65
CA LEU A 303 1.29 8.66 -20.30
C LEU A 303 0.95 7.67 -19.18
N LEU A 304 -0.02 6.77 -19.39
CA LEU A 304 -0.53 5.87 -18.36
C LEU A 304 -0.59 4.42 -18.86
N ASN A 305 0.45 3.94 -19.55
CA ASN A 305 0.58 2.52 -19.86
C ASN A 305 0.46 1.67 -18.56
N LEU A 306 -0.72 1.09 -18.34
CA LEU A 306 -1.09 0.30 -17.16
C LEU A 306 -0.50 -1.13 -17.21
N ARG A 307 0.22 -1.49 -18.28
CA ARG A 307 0.78 -2.84 -18.49
C ARG A 307 2.15 -3.05 -17.85
N ALA A 308 2.82 -1.98 -17.42
CA ALA A 308 4.14 -2.05 -16.79
C ALA A 308 4.05 -1.62 -15.32
N LEU A 309 4.83 -2.29 -14.45
CA LEU A 309 5.03 -1.84 -13.07
C LEU A 309 5.57 -0.40 -13.11
N LYS A 310 4.74 0.60 -12.83
CA LYS A 310 5.17 1.99 -12.78
C LYS A 310 5.20 2.42 -11.32
N PRO A 311 6.36 2.29 -10.64
CA PRO A 311 6.52 2.77 -9.27
C PRO A 311 6.23 4.27 -9.18
N GLY A 312 6.01 4.79 -7.97
CA GLY A 312 5.90 6.22 -7.77
C GLY A 312 7.20 6.90 -8.19
N ARG A 313 7.16 7.73 -9.24
CA ARG A 313 8.32 8.53 -9.67
C ARG A 313 8.30 9.89 -8.97
N VAL A 314 9.41 10.22 -8.34
CA VAL A 314 9.64 11.52 -7.68
C VAL A 314 10.98 12.09 -8.13
N TYR A 315 11.18 13.39 -7.99
CA TYR A 315 12.49 13.99 -8.22
C TYR A 315 13.50 13.41 -7.24
N ASN A 316 14.72 13.19 -7.72
CA ASN A 316 15.79 12.60 -6.94
C ASN A 316 16.30 13.63 -5.90
N PRO A 317 16.02 13.45 -4.59
CA PRO A 317 16.53 14.35 -3.56
C PRO A 317 18.05 14.20 -3.38
N PHE A 318 18.61 13.11 -3.90
CA PHE A 318 20.00 12.70 -3.75
C PHE A 318 20.90 13.10 -4.92
N ARG A 319 20.37 13.91 -5.83
CA ARG A 319 21.04 14.29 -7.07
C ARG A 319 22.35 15.02 -6.78
N ASP A 320 23.43 14.52 -7.36
CA ASP A 320 24.80 15.08 -7.23
C ASP A 320 25.31 15.24 -5.79
N LEU A 321 24.79 14.43 -4.86
CA LEU A 321 25.35 14.36 -3.51
C LEU A 321 26.62 13.50 -3.46
N PRO A 322 27.68 13.96 -2.78
CA PRO A 322 28.81 13.11 -2.43
C PRO A 322 28.42 12.17 -1.29
N PHE A 323 28.19 10.89 -1.58
CA PHE A 323 27.84 9.91 -0.56
C PHE A 323 29.07 9.36 0.16
N ARG A 324 28.99 9.29 1.49
CA ARG A 324 29.83 8.42 2.33
C ARG A 324 28.92 7.39 3.01
N TYR A 325 29.25 6.11 2.92
CA TYR A 325 28.47 5.06 3.59
C TYR A 325 28.60 5.19 5.12
N VAL A 326 27.50 5.47 5.81
CA VAL A 326 27.48 5.67 7.27
C VAL A 326 27.43 4.33 8.03
N PHE A 327 26.97 3.26 7.38
CA PHE A 327 26.73 1.96 8.03
C PHE A 327 27.97 1.08 8.25
N VAL A 328 29.18 1.53 7.88
CA VAL A 328 30.43 0.79 8.13
C VAL A 328 31.43 1.69 8.87
N GLN A 329 31.43 1.65 10.19
CA GLN A 329 32.61 1.39 11.03
C GLN A 329 32.29 1.63 12.51
N ASP A 330 32.31 0.53 13.25
CA ASP A 330 32.66 0.49 14.65
C ASP A 330 33.90 1.38 14.92
N GLN A 331 33.73 2.46 15.69
CA GLN A 331 34.86 3.26 16.18
C GLN A 331 35.81 2.41 17.04
N SER A 332 35.35 1.33 17.66
CA SER A 332 36.20 0.43 18.45
C SER A 332 37.07 -0.51 17.60
N ASN A 333 36.77 -0.64 16.29
CA ASN A 333 37.63 -1.35 15.34
C ASN A 333 38.58 -0.42 14.59
N ARG A 334 38.30 0.90 14.54
CA ARG A 334 39.23 1.91 14.01
C ARG A 334 40.52 2.02 14.82
N GLU A 335 40.46 1.81 16.13
CA GLU A 335 41.67 1.88 16.97
C GLU A 335 42.54 0.63 16.87
N ARG A 336 41.94 -0.55 16.63
CA ARG A 336 42.70 -1.80 16.44
C ARG A 336 43.34 -1.94 15.05
N ASN A 337 42.74 -1.38 14.01
CA ASN A 337 43.22 -1.49 12.63
C ASN A 337 43.92 -0.23 12.09
N LYS A 338 44.52 0.59 12.97
CA LYS A 338 45.25 1.80 12.58
C LYS A 338 46.54 1.53 11.78
N LYS A 339 47.00 0.28 11.67
CA LYS A 339 48.25 -0.08 10.98
C LYS A 339 48.07 -0.49 9.50
N ASP A 340 46.86 -0.81 9.03
CA ASP A 340 46.66 -1.36 7.68
C ASP A 340 45.71 -0.57 6.76
N TYR A 341 45.16 0.57 7.18
CA TYR A 341 44.37 1.42 6.28
C TYR A 341 45.23 2.50 5.65
N LYS A 342 45.71 2.24 4.42
CA LYS A 342 45.99 3.34 3.48
C LYS A 342 44.67 3.98 3.09
N GLU A 343 44.63 5.30 3.18
CA GLU A 343 43.51 6.12 2.74
C GLU A 343 43.44 6.02 1.21
N ASP A 344 42.63 5.09 0.71
CA ASP A 344 42.45 4.87 -0.72
C ASP A 344 41.46 5.92 -1.24
N THR A 345 42.01 6.99 -1.84
CA THR A 345 41.27 8.06 -2.49
C THR A 345 40.78 7.67 -3.88
N SER A 346 40.75 6.37 -4.21
CA SER A 346 40.23 5.88 -5.49
C SER A 346 38.81 5.36 -5.33
N ASP A 347 37.91 5.79 -6.21
CA ASP A 347 36.53 5.29 -6.40
C ASP A 347 36.49 3.81 -6.87
N LYS A 348 37.48 2.99 -6.48
CA LYS A 348 37.54 1.57 -6.80
C LYS A 348 36.93 0.79 -5.65
N TYR A 349 35.67 0.42 -5.84
CA TYR A 349 34.96 -0.61 -5.08
C TYR A 349 35.83 -1.88 -5.00
N SER A 350 36.59 -2.02 -3.91
CA SER A 350 37.36 -3.22 -3.62
C SER A 350 36.40 -4.37 -3.31
N HIS A 351 36.70 -5.53 -3.85
CA HIS A 351 35.91 -6.75 -3.79
C HIS A 351 35.43 -7.04 -2.35
N GLY A 352 34.10 -7.01 -2.16
CA GLY A 352 33.47 -7.38 -0.88
C GLY A 352 32.16 -6.64 -0.55
N CYS A 353 31.93 -5.45 -1.10
CA CYS A 353 30.66 -4.73 -0.90
C CYS A 353 29.66 -5.09 -2.00
N LYS A 354 28.67 -5.96 -1.69
CA LYS A 354 27.63 -6.40 -2.63
C LYS A 354 26.62 -5.32 -3.04
N PHE A 355 26.72 -4.10 -2.52
CA PHE A 355 25.70 -3.06 -2.74
C PHE A 355 26.03 -2.18 -3.94
N GLN A 356 25.09 -2.06 -4.88
CA GLN A 356 25.19 -1.05 -5.94
C GLN A 356 25.04 0.36 -5.34
N PRO A 357 25.79 1.35 -5.86
CA PRO A 357 25.62 2.74 -5.46
C PRO A 357 24.30 3.33 -5.96
N LEU A 358 23.74 4.26 -5.19
CA LEU A 358 22.58 5.06 -5.59
C LEU A 358 22.89 5.84 -6.87
N HIS A 359 21.94 5.87 -7.81
CA HIS A 359 22.11 6.56 -9.10
C HIS A 359 21.97 8.09 -8.95
N LYS A 360 23.04 8.74 -8.48
CA LYS A 360 23.10 10.18 -8.17
C LYS A 360 22.90 11.12 -9.37
N GLU A 361 23.10 10.62 -10.59
CA GLU A 361 22.99 11.41 -11.83
C GLU A 361 21.55 11.47 -12.36
N SER A 362 20.68 10.57 -11.89
CA SER A 362 19.29 10.55 -12.35
C SER A 362 18.53 11.76 -11.80
N GLU A 363 17.75 12.43 -12.64
CA GLU A 363 16.85 13.50 -12.19
C GLU A 363 15.72 12.96 -11.30
N ARG A 364 15.38 11.67 -11.43
CA ARG A 364 14.23 11.06 -10.76
C ARG A 364 14.59 9.73 -10.13
N ILE A 365 13.89 9.39 -9.05
CA ILE A 365 13.93 8.07 -8.43
C ILE A 365 12.55 7.44 -8.43
N SER A 366 12.56 6.12 -8.43
CA SER A 366 11.36 5.30 -8.30
C SER A 366 11.25 4.77 -6.89
N VAL A 367 10.10 4.96 -6.26
CA VAL A 367 9.75 4.41 -4.95
C VAL A 367 8.54 3.49 -5.09
N MET A 368 8.60 2.32 -4.47
CA MET A 368 7.57 1.29 -4.53
C MET A 368 7.36 0.59 -3.20
N ASP A 369 6.37 -0.30 -3.19
CA ASP A 369 6.05 -1.19 -2.08
C ASP A 369 7.28 -1.98 -1.59
N SER A 370 7.52 -1.96 -0.29
CA SER A 370 8.63 -2.73 0.31
C SER A 370 8.41 -4.24 0.26
N GLY A 371 7.16 -4.69 0.11
CA GLY A 371 6.77 -6.10 -0.01
C GLY A 371 7.39 -6.84 -1.19
N PHE A 372 7.91 -6.14 -2.21
CA PHE A 372 8.70 -6.77 -3.28
C PHE A 372 9.97 -7.46 -2.76
N THR A 373 10.55 -6.98 -1.65
CA THR A 373 11.69 -7.65 -0.99
C THR A 373 11.20 -8.75 -0.04
N PHE A 374 10.68 -8.33 1.11
CA PHE A 374 10.04 -9.15 2.11
C PHE A 374 9.03 -8.31 2.90
N CYS A 375 7.93 -8.94 3.30
CA CYS A 375 6.77 -8.27 3.90
C CYS A 375 6.98 -7.92 5.39
N SER A 376 8.15 -7.40 5.77
CA SER A 376 8.43 -7.02 7.15
C SER A 376 9.32 -5.76 7.20
N PRO A 377 8.90 -4.68 7.89
CA PRO A 377 9.61 -3.39 7.89
C PRO A 377 10.80 -3.34 8.87
N TYR A 378 11.43 -4.48 9.17
CA TYR A 378 12.60 -4.56 10.06
C TYR A 378 13.73 -3.57 9.72
N PRO A 379 14.05 -3.30 8.45
CA PRO A 379 15.12 -2.37 8.10
C PRO A 379 14.97 -0.96 8.68
N LEU A 380 13.75 -0.50 8.91
CA LEU A 380 13.48 0.79 9.54
C LEU A 380 13.79 0.70 11.04
N LEU A 381 13.29 -0.33 11.71
CA LEU A 381 13.38 -0.43 13.16
C LEU A 381 14.73 -0.95 13.67
N LEU A 382 15.48 -1.69 12.84
CA LEU A 382 16.82 -2.18 13.16
C LEU A 382 17.92 -1.10 13.03
N ARG A 383 17.53 0.14 12.74
CA ARG A 383 18.43 1.30 12.81
C ARG A 383 18.97 1.42 14.24
N ARG A 384 20.30 1.31 14.41
CA ARG A 384 20.95 1.32 15.74
C ARG A 384 20.58 2.53 16.59
N GLN A 385 20.39 3.70 15.97
CA GLN A 385 20.00 4.93 16.65
C GLN A 385 18.64 4.83 17.35
N ARG A 386 17.77 3.87 16.96
CA ARG A 386 16.49 3.63 17.63
C ARG A 386 16.59 2.75 18.86
N SER A 387 17.66 1.95 18.97
CA SER A 387 17.89 1.03 20.10
C SER A 387 16.64 0.23 20.48
N VAL A 388 15.96 -0.36 19.48
CA VAL A 388 14.75 -1.17 19.73
C VAL A 388 15.17 -2.48 20.38
N ASP A 389 14.62 -2.75 21.56
CA ASP A 389 14.96 -3.91 22.37
C ASP A 389 13.98 -5.09 22.19
N ILE A 390 12.70 -4.79 21.94
CA ILE A 390 11.62 -5.78 21.81
C ILE A 390 10.78 -5.46 20.57
N PHE A 391 10.54 -6.48 19.75
CA PHE A 391 9.68 -6.44 18.58
C PHE A 391 8.40 -7.24 18.81
N LEU A 392 7.26 -6.59 18.63
CA LEU A 392 5.98 -7.27 18.43
C LEU A 392 5.73 -7.33 16.92
N SER A 393 6.08 -8.47 16.30
CA SER A 393 6.02 -8.68 14.86
C SER A 393 4.71 -9.36 14.49
N PHE A 394 3.84 -8.66 13.77
CA PHE A 394 2.60 -9.23 13.23
C PHE A 394 2.78 -9.56 11.75
N ASP A 395 2.58 -10.83 11.36
CA ASP A 395 2.77 -11.30 10.00
C ASP A 395 1.45 -11.77 9.37
N PHE A 396 1.04 -11.05 8.32
CA PHE A 396 -0.16 -11.28 7.54
C PHE A 396 0.14 -11.85 6.14
N SER A 397 1.35 -12.38 5.94
CA SER A 397 1.78 -12.92 4.64
C SER A 397 0.88 -14.05 4.17
N LEU A 398 0.58 -14.06 2.87
CA LEU A 398 -0.20 -15.12 2.24
C LEU A 398 0.47 -16.48 2.41
N ARG A 399 -0.35 -17.49 2.71
CA ARG A 399 0.02 -18.91 2.76
C ARG A 399 -0.99 -19.69 1.90
N TYR A 400 -0.61 -20.90 1.47
CA TYR A 400 -1.47 -21.70 0.60
C TYR A 400 -2.72 -22.18 1.31
N GLU A 401 -2.58 -22.56 2.57
CA GLU A 401 -3.68 -23.06 3.40
C GLU A 401 -3.47 -22.62 4.86
N ASP A 402 -4.49 -22.81 5.69
CA ASP A 402 -4.36 -22.76 7.15
C ASP A 402 -3.51 -23.96 7.59
N LEU A 403 -2.19 -23.80 7.48
CA LEU A 403 -1.23 -24.90 7.49
C LEU A 403 -1.34 -25.84 8.69
N HIS A 404 -1.12 -27.13 8.42
CA HIS A 404 -0.75 -28.13 9.42
C HIS A 404 0.73 -28.02 9.87
N ILE A 405 1.60 -27.38 9.07
CA ILE A 405 3.06 -27.28 9.32
C ILE A 405 3.51 -25.81 9.27
N ASN A 406 4.26 -25.37 10.28
CA ASN A 406 4.65 -23.98 10.47
C ASN A 406 5.81 -23.45 9.59
N ARG A 407 6.41 -24.25 8.70
CA ARG A 407 7.62 -23.83 7.94
C ARG A 407 7.45 -22.51 7.19
N SER A 408 6.35 -22.30 6.47
CA SER A 408 6.14 -21.07 5.70
C SER A 408 5.73 -19.87 6.56
N THR A 409 5.43 -20.09 7.85
CA THR A 409 5.14 -19.02 8.83
C THR A 409 6.37 -18.15 9.08
N PHE A 410 7.57 -18.73 9.02
CA PHE A 410 8.80 -18.00 9.30
C PHE A 410 9.48 -17.44 8.05
N LYS A 411 8.88 -17.57 6.86
CA LYS A 411 9.50 -17.22 5.58
C LYS A 411 10.02 -15.78 5.56
N GLN A 412 9.18 -14.81 5.97
CA GLN A 412 9.59 -13.40 6.00
C GLN A 412 10.63 -13.13 7.08
N LEU A 413 10.49 -13.77 8.24
CA LEU A 413 11.42 -13.59 9.35
C LEU A 413 12.83 -14.10 9.02
N VAL A 414 12.94 -15.25 8.32
CA VAL A 414 14.22 -15.77 7.80
C VAL A 414 14.82 -14.85 6.75
N LYS A 415 14.01 -14.23 5.88
CA LYS A 415 14.49 -13.21 4.94
C LYS A 415 15.03 -11.97 5.67
N ALA A 416 14.33 -11.51 6.72
CA ALA A 416 14.79 -10.40 7.54
C ALA A 416 16.10 -10.72 8.27
N GLU A 417 16.24 -11.94 8.82
CA GLU A 417 17.50 -12.42 9.40
C GLU A 417 18.64 -12.42 8.37
N LYS A 418 18.41 -12.95 7.16
CA LYS A 418 19.39 -12.92 6.06
C LYS A 418 19.82 -11.48 5.76
N TRP A 419 18.86 -10.58 5.60
CA TRP A 419 19.11 -9.16 5.32
C TRP A 419 19.95 -8.49 6.40
N ALA A 420 19.67 -8.78 7.68
CA ALA A 420 20.40 -8.24 8.83
C ALA A 420 21.82 -8.80 8.94
N LYS A 421 21.98 -10.13 8.75
CA LYS A 421 23.28 -10.81 8.75
C LYS A 421 24.21 -10.26 7.65
N GLU A 422 23.70 -10.06 6.44
CA GLU A 422 24.45 -9.47 5.32
C GLU A 422 24.92 -8.03 5.57
N ARG A 423 24.33 -7.33 6.55
CA ARG A 423 24.64 -5.94 6.91
C ARG A 423 25.29 -5.81 8.28
N HIS A 424 25.67 -6.92 8.91
CA HIS A 424 26.26 -6.96 10.25
C HIS A 424 25.40 -6.24 11.30
N ILE A 425 24.08 -6.39 11.20
CA ILE A 425 23.10 -5.85 12.14
C ILE A 425 22.71 -6.96 13.13
N PRO A 426 22.76 -6.71 14.45
CA PRO A 426 22.29 -7.68 15.45
C PRO A 426 20.84 -8.09 15.21
N PHE A 427 20.60 -9.40 15.16
CA PHE A 427 19.27 -9.99 14.94
C PHE A 427 19.21 -11.38 15.57
N PRO A 428 18.07 -11.82 16.16
CA PRO A 428 17.95 -13.14 16.72
C PRO A 428 18.30 -14.26 15.74
N PRO A 429 18.92 -15.37 16.19
CA PRO A 429 19.26 -16.52 15.36
C PRO A 429 17.99 -17.33 15.03
N VAL A 430 17.14 -16.77 14.18
CA VAL A 430 15.83 -17.31 13.83
C VAL A 430 15.97 -18.67 13.15
N LYS A 431 16.81 -18.79 12.12
CA LYS A 431 17.02 -20.05 11.37
C LYS A 431 17.45 -21.22 12.25
N GLU A 432 18.32 -20.97 13.23
CA GLU A 432 18.81 -21.98 14.18
C GLU A 432 17.73 -22.38 15.19
N LYS A 433 16.85 -21.45 15.55
CA LYS A 433 15.79 -21.68 16.53
C LYS A 433 14.48 -22.21 15.93
N ILE A 434 14.29 -22.14 14.62
CA ILE A 434 13.05 -22.61 13.97
C ILE A 434 12.88 -24.12 14.11
N ASP A 435 13.95 -24.92 14.12
CA ASP A 435 13.87 -26.38 14.19
C ASP A 435 13.12 -26.88 15.44
N LYS A 436 13.19 -26.14 16.56
CA LYS A 436 12.45 -26.45 17.79
C LYS A 436 10.93 -26.32 17.64
N TYR A 437 10.49 -25.59 16.61
CA TYR A 437 9.10 -25.39 16.26
C TYR A 437 8.66 -26.25 15.08
N LEU A 438 9.55 -26.63 14.16
CA LEU A 438 9.20 -27.42 12.99
C LEU A 438 8.53 -28.75 13.36
N GLY A 439 7.55 -29.16 12.56
CA GLY A 439 6.77 -30.38 12.77
C GLY A 439 5.74 -30.30 13.91
N LYS A 440 5.69 -29.19 14.66
CA LYS A 440 4.66 -28.92 15.67
C LYS A 440 3.48 -28.15 15.06
N LYS A 441 2.32 -28.25 15.71
CA LYS A 441 1.16 -27.43 15.40
C LYS A 441 1.54 -25.95 15.48
N ILE A 442 1.10 -25.18 14.49
CA ILE A 442 1.28 -23.74 14.46
C ILE A 442 0.72 -23.09 15.74
N GLN A 443 1.43 -22.13 16.29
CA GLN A 443 1.07 -21.35 17.48
C GLN A 443 0.73 -19.91 17.09
N GLU A 444 -0.04 -19.22 17.94
CA GLU A 444 -0.42 -17.83 17.70
C GLU A 444 0.72 -16.84 18.01
N CYS A 445 1.76 -17.25 18.74
CA CYS A 445 2.95 -16.45 19.02
C CYS A 445 4.21 -17.32 19.18
N TYR A 446 5.35 -16.82 18.68
CA TYR A 446 6.67 -17.43 18.81
C TYR A 446 7.67 -16.43 19.36
N VAL A 447 8.57 -16.87 20.24
CA VAL A 447 9.60 -16.01 20.84
C VAL A 447 10.98 -16.38 20.31
N PHE A 448 11.65 -15.38 19.74
CA PHE A 448 13.03 -15.46 19.26
C PHE A 448 13.88 -14.45 20.03
N ASP A 449 14.73 -14.96 20.89
CA ASP A 449 15.71 -14.20 21.69
C ASP A 449 17.14 -14.57 21.28
N SER A 450 18.14 -13.96 21.92
CA SER A 450 19.53 -14.40 21.88
C SER A 450 19.96 -14.77 23.29
N THR A 451 20.47 -15.98 23.50
CA THR A 451 20.98 -16.42 24.82
C THR A 451 22.35 -15.85 25.14
N ASN A 452 23.08 -15.40 24.12
CA ASN A 452 24.52 -15.11 24.22
C ASN A 452 24.83 -13.62 24.11
N ASP A 453 23.88 -12.79 23.69
CA ASP A 453 24.09 -11.35 23.51
C ASP A 453 22.85 -10.55 23.91
N ALA A 454 22.98 -9.76 24.97
CA ALA A 454 21.93 -8.89 25.49
C ALA A 454 21.62 -7.68 24.57
N HIS A 455 22.48 -7.37 23.60
CA HIS A 455 22.26 -6.28 22.62
C HIS A 455 21.42 -6.72 21.40
N VAL A 456 21.15 -8.02 21.28
CA VAL A 456 20.27 -8.55 20.23
C VAL A 456 18.83 -8.42 20.71
N PRO A 457 17.94 -7.78 19.92
CA PRO A 457 16.56 -7.56 20.35
C PRO A 457 15.77 -8.86 20.43
N VAL A 458 14.73 -8.91 21.26
CA VAL A 458 13.80 -10.04 21.32
C VAL A 458 12.65 -9.83 20.33
N ILE A 459 12.25 -10.87 19.61
CA ILE A 459 11.11 -10.85 18.68
C ILE A 459 10.01 -11.77 19.19
N LEU A 460 8.84 -11.20 19.47
CA LEU A 460 7.58 -11.92 19.61
C LEU A 460 6.85 -11.87 18.26
N HIS A 461 6.80 -13.00 17.58
CA HIS A 461 6.27 -13.13 16.23
C HIS A 461 4.87 -13.76 16.24
N PHE A 462 3.89 -12.97 15.81
CA PHE A 462 2.46 -13.28 15.72
C PHE A 462 2.06 -13.51 14.26
N PRO A 463 2.01 -14.77 13.80
CA PRO A 463 1.45 -15.06 12.49
C PRO A 463 -0.08 -15.03 12.51
N LEU A 464 -0.68 -14.70 11.37
CA LEU A 464 -2.12 -14.86 11.17
C LEU A 464 -2.49 -16.35 11.24
N VAL A 465 -3.26 -16.75 12.25
CA VAL A 465 -3.71 -18.14 12.41
C VAL A 465 -4.99 -18.22 13.23
N ASN A 466 -5.98 -19.00 12.75
CA ASN A 466 -7.22 -19.28 13.46
C ASN A 466 -7.17 -20.64 14.16
N ASN A 467 -6.54 -20.66 15.34
CA ASN A 467 -6.34 -21.84 16.18
C ASN A 467 -7.33 -21.87 17.35
N LYS A 468 -6.92 -21.34 18.53
CA LYS A 468 -7.76 -21.37 19.74
C LYS A 468 -9.01 -20.50 19.61
N PHE A 469 -9.00 -19.47 18.75
CA PHE A 469 -10.16 -18.59 18.53
C PHE A 469 -11.42 -19.34 18.07
N ARG A 470 -11.26 -20.49 17.41
CA ARG A 470 -12.35 -21.40 17.03
C ARG A 470 -13.17 -21.89 18.23
N GLN A 471 -12.52 -22.07 19.37
CA GLN A 471 -13.12 -22.64 20.58
C GLN A 471 -13.42 -21.57 21.64
N TYR A 472 -12.63 -20.50 21.67
CA TYR A 472 -12.68 -19.48 22.72
C TYR A 472 -13.10 -18.12 22.14
N LYS A 473 -13.97 -17.39 22.84
CA LYS A 473 -14.35 -16.03 22.46
C LYS A 473 -13.41 -14.96 23.01
N SER A 474 -12.83 -15.22 24.17
CA SER A 474 -11.74 -14.46 24.78
C SER A 474 -10.81 -15.43 25.51
N PRO A 475 -9.56 -15.05 25.83
CA PRO A 475 -8.63 -15.95 26.52
C PRO A 475 -9.27 -16.53 27.79
N GLY A 476 -9.38 -17.87 27.85
CA GLY A 476 -9.97 -18.60 28.98
C GLY A 476 -11.50 -18.74 28.95
N VAL A 477 -12.21 -18.11 28.01
CA VAL A 477 -13.69 -18.16 27.92
C VAL A 477 -14.13 -18.95 26.69
N ILE A 478 -14.70 -20.12 26.92
CA ILE A 478 -15.20 -21.04 25.88
C ILE A 478 -16.50 -20.46 25.27
N ARG A 479 -16.70 -20.70 23.98
CA ARG A 479 -17.95 -20.37 23.27
C ARG A 479 -19.07 -21.31 23.69
N THR A 480 -20.29 -20.80 23.82
CA THR A 480 -21.42 -21.59 24.34
C THR A 480 -22.55 -21.76 23.33
N SER A 481 -22.81 -20.78 22.48
CA SER A 481 -23.88 -20.86 21.47
C SER A 481 -23.34 -21.33 20.11
N GLU A 482 -24.20 -22.00 19.34
CA GLU A 482 -23.86 -22.45 17.98
C GLU A 482 -23.47 -21.28 17.07
N GLU A 483 -24.14 -20.13 17.19
CA GLU A 483 -23.80 -18.90 16.47
C GLU A 483 -22.38 -18.40 16.82
N GLU A 484 -21.99 -18.44 18.09
CA GLU A 484 -20.63 -18.08 18.51
C GLU A 484 -19.60 -19.03 17.89
N PHE A 485 -19.92 -20.32 17.77
CA PHE A 485 -19.07 -21.32 17.12
C PHE A 485 -18.95 -21.08 15.61
N ASP A 486 -20.06 -20.94 14.88
CA ASP A 486 -20.07 -20.68 13.43
C ASP A 486 -19.29 -19.39 13.08
N PHE A 487 -19.45 -18.35 13.90
CA PHE A 487 -18.73 -17.10 13.71
C PHE A 487 -17.21 -17.33 13.65
N ALA A 488 -16.67 -18.22 14.49
CA ALA A 488 -15.24 -18.50 14.56
C ALA A 488 -14.76 -19.63 13.63
N GLN A 489 -15.67 -20.37 12.99
CA GLN A 489 -15.33 -21.40 12.00
C GLN A 489 -15.12 -20.79 10.61
N PHE A 490 -13.89 -20.32 10.35
CA PHE A 490 -13.47 -19.87 9.03
C PHE A 490 -11.99 -20.13 8.81
N SER A 491 -11.55 -20.19 7.56
CA SER A 491 -10.13 -20.34 7.20
C SER A 491 -9.52 -19.01 6.78
N CYS A 492 -8.34 -18.69 7.30
CA CYS A 492 -7.59 -17.48 6.93
C CYS A 492 -6.95 -17.57 5.54
N PHE A 493 -6.69 -18.79 5.07
CA PHE A 493 -6.03 -19.09 3.80
C PHE A 493 -6.69 -20.30 3.11
N GLY A 494 -6.34 -20.52 1.84
CA GLY A 494 -6.89 -21.58 1.01
C GLY A 494 -8.07 -21.14 0.16
N LYS A 495 -8.59 -22.07 -0.66
CA LYS A 495 -9.65 -21.79 -1.65
C LYS A 495 -10.94 -21.27 -1.05
N ASN A 496 -11.27 -21.73 0.15
CA ASN A 496 -12.49 -21.36 0.85
C ASN A 496 -12.31 -20.12 1.74
N SER A 497 -11.15 -19.45 1.64
CA SER A 497 -10.88 -18.28 2.46
C SER A 497 -11.50 -17.02 1.88
N GLU A 498 -12.14 -16.26 2.77
CA GLU A 498 -12.70 -14.94 2.49
C GLU A 498 -11.64 -13.83 2.46
N PHE A 499 -10.34 -14.13 2.73
CA PHE A 499 -9.29 -13.15 3.06
C PHE A 499 -8.15 -13.04 2.03
N GLY A 500 -8.48 -13.05 0.74
CA GLY A 500 -7.48 -12.95 -0.33
C GLY A 500 -6.73 -11.61 -0.36
N THR A 501 -5.43 -11.63 -0.67
CA THR A 501 -4.58 -10.42 -0.72
C THR A 501 -5.11 -9.33 -1.64
N LEU A 502 -5.74 -9.69 -2.77
CA LEU A 502 -6.28 -8.73 -3.74
C LEU A 502 -7.72 -8.31 -3.43
N LYS A 503 -8.34 -8.86 -2.39
CA LYS A 503 -9.70 -8.50 -1.98
C LYS A 503 -9.65 -7.22 -1.15
N CYS A 504 -10.31 -6.18 -1.65
CA CYS A 504 -10.38 -4.86 -1.02
C CYS A 504 -11.79 -4.48 -0.55
N HIS A 505 -12.75 -5.41 -0.60
CA HIS A 505 -14.10 -5.24 -0.05
C HIS A 505 -14.31 -6.33 0.99
N TYR A 506 -14.77 -5.97 2.18
CA TYR A 506 -15.02 -6.90 3.28
C TYR A 506 -16.41 -6.67 3.85
N ASP A 507 -17.21 -7.71 3.88
CA ASP A 507 -18.48 -7.64 4.58
C ASP A 507 -18.26 -7.48 6.08
N SER A 508 -19.30 -6.99 6.74
CA SER A 508 -19.36 -6.81 8.20
C SER A 508 -18.89 -8.06 8.97
N LYS A 509 -19.36 -9.26 8.60
CA LYS A 509 -18.98 -10.53 9.24
C LYS A 509 -17.50 -10.85 9.01
N GLU A 510 -17.00 -10.67 7.79
CA GLU A 510 -15.62 -10.96 7.41
C GLU A 510 -14.63 -10.05 8.13
N PHE A 511 -14.92 -8.74 8.17
CA PHE A 511 -14.15 -7.76 8.91
C PHE A 511 -14.10 -8.12 10.41
N ASP A 512 -15.27 -8.35 11.01
CA ASP A 512 -15.38 -8.66 12.43
C ASP A 512 -14.64 -9.95 12.79
N ARG A 513 -14.68 -10.96 11.91
CA ARG A 513 -13.95 -12.23 12.05
C ARG A 513 -12.45 -11.99 12.15
N LEU A 514 -11.86 -11.27 11.19
CA LEU A 514 -10.42 -11.05 11.14
C LEU A 514 -9.94 -10.11 12.27
N ALA A 515 -10.70 -9.05 12.56
CA ALA A 515 -10.39 -8.11 13.63
C ALA A 515 -10.40 -8.79 15.00
N LYS A 516 -11.48 -9.53 15.33
CA LYS A 516 -11.60 -10.25 16.60
C LYS A 516 -10.61 -11.40 16.74
N LEU A 517 -10.27 -12.07 15.63
CA LEU A 517 -9.22 -13.09 15.63
C LEU A 517 -7.87 -12.51 16.06
N MET A 518 -7.48 -11.38 15.47
CA MET A 518 -6.19 -10.75 15.79
C MET A 518 -6.18 -10.14 17.20
N GLU A 519 -7.29 -9.57 17.64
CA GLU A 519 -7.46 -9.13 19.03
C GLU A 519 -7.29 -10.30 20.00
N PHE A 520 -7.99 -11.42 19.75
CA PHE A 520 -7.90 -12.63 20.56
C PHE A 520 -6.47 -13.18 20.62
N ASN A 521 -5.81 -13.37 19.49
CA ASN A 521 -4.46 -13.93 19.42
C ASN A 521 -3.44 -13.07 20.18
N THR A 522 -3.62 -11.74 20.13
CA THR A 522 -2.78 -10.77 20.85
C THR A 522 -3.04 -10.84 22.35
N LEU A 523 -4.30 -10.81 22.78
CA LEU A 523 -4.69 -10.89 24.19
C LEU A 523 -4.27 -12.23 24.83
N LEU A 524 -4.35 -13.32 24.08
CA LEU A 524 -3.94 -14.65 24.52
C LEU A 524 -2.46 -14.71 24.97
N HIS A 525 -1.61 -13.86 24.40
CA HIS A 525 -0.17 -13.81 24.70
C HIS A 525 0.25 -12.55 25.46
N LYS A 526 -0.71 -11.85 26.09
CA LYS A 526 -0.44 -10.68 26.94
C LYS A 526 0.62 -11.00 28.00
N ASP A 527 0.48 -12.13 28.69
CA ASP A 527 1.41 -12.50 29.77
C ASP A 527 2.81 -12.80 29.24
N THR A 528 2.92 -13.40 28.05
CA THR A 528 4.20 -13.62 27.38
C THR A 528 4.87 -12.30 27.01
N ILE A 529 4.11 -11.32 26.47
CA ILE A 529 4.62 -9.97 26.19
C ILE A 529 5.14 -9.33 27.48
N MET A 530 4.34 -9.35 28.55
CA MET A 530 4.72 -8.77 29.84
C MET A 530 5.95 -9.46 30.45
N GLN A 531 6.06 -10.78 30.31
CA GLN A 531 7.22 -11.54 30.75
C GLN A 531 8.49 -11.13 30.02
N GLN A 532 8.45 -10.98 28.69
CA GLN A 532 9.60 -10.54 27.91
C GLN A 532 10.03 -9.10 28.26
N ILE A 533 9.07 -8.21 28.49
CA ILE A 533 9.34 -6.85 28.98
C ILE A 533 10.01 -6.91 30.36
N ASN A 534 9.50 -7.72 31.29
CA ASN A 534 10.09 -7.86 32.62
C ASN A 534 11.52 -8.40 32.56
N ASN A 535 11.74 -9.48 31.80
CA ASN A 535 13.07 -10.06 31.60
C ASN A 535 14.05 -9.03 31.05
N PHE A 536 13.60 -8.24 30.07
CA PHE A 536 14.41 -7.17 29.50
C PHE A 536 14.77 -6.09 30.54
N ILE A 537 13.80 -5.61 31.32
CA ILE A 537 14.04 -4.60 32.38
C ILE A 537 15.05 -5.12 33.40
N ILE A 538 14.95 -6.39 33.81
CA ILE A 538 15.88 -7.04 34.74
C ILE A 538 17.29 -7.05 34.14
N ASN A 539 17.45 -7.51 32.89
CA ASN A 539 18.74 -7.57 32.21
C ASN A 539 19.36 -6.17 32.05
N LYS A 540 18.57 -5.16 31.67
CA LYS A 540 19.02 -3.77 31.51
C LYS A 540 19.49 -3.15 32.83
N ARG A 541 18.87 -3.50 33.96
CA ARG A 541 19.31 -3.05 35.30
C ARG A 541 20.61 -3.69 35.74
N GLN A 542 20.89 -4.93 35.31
CA GLN A 542 22.12 -5.65 35.63
C GLN A 542 23.31 -5.15 34.78
N ASP A 543 23.06 -4.66 33.56
CA ASP A 543 24.09 -4.01 32.73
C ASP A 543 24.41 -2.57 33.20
N LYS A 544 25.24 -2.48 34.25
CA LYS A 544 25.74 -1.21 34.78
C LYS A 544 26.62 -0.41 33.80
N HIS A 545 27.10 -1.01 32.70
CA HIS A 545 27.97 -0.36 31.72
C HIS A 545 27.21 0.18 30.49
N GLY A 546 26.09 -0.42 30.11
CA GLY A 546 25.24 0.01 28.99
C GLY A 546 24.60 1.40 29.21
N ILE A 547 24.13 1.70 30.43
CA ILE A 547 23.53 3.01 30.77
C ILE A 547 24.53 4.16 30.56
N ARG A 548 25.81 3.96 30.89
CA ARG A 548 26.87 4.98 30.70
C ARG A 548 27.20 5.24 29.22
N LYS A 549 26.99 4.27 28.32
CA LYS A 549 27.21 4.44 26.87
C LYS A 549 26.10 5.27 26.20
N ILE A 550 24.85 5.12 26.64
CA ILE A 550 23.71 5.91 26.13
C ILE A 550 23.94 7.40 26.42
N PHE A 551 24.33 7.74 27.65
CA PHE A 551 24.66 9.13 28.03
C PHE A 551 25.87 9.71 27.31
N ARG A 552 26.80 8.87 26.82
CA ARG A 552 27.97 9.29 26.03
C ARG A 552 27.67 9.52 24.55
N TRP A 553 26.56 9.00 24.04
CA TRP A 553 26.13 9.17 22.64
C TRP A 553 25.20 10.37 22.45
N CYS A 554 24.43 10.76 23.47
CA CYS A 554 23.59 11.96 23.45
C CYS A 554 24.37 13.28 23.67
N LYS A 555 25.66 13.18 24.00
CA LYS A 555 26.57 14.30 24.23
C LYS A 555 27.62 14.29 23.13
#